data_AF-A0AA41VXZ7-F1
#
_entry.id   AF-A0AA41VXZ7-F1
#
_cell.length_a   1.000
_cell.length_b   1.000
_cell.length_c   1.000
_cell.angle_alpha   90.00
_cell.angle_beta   90.00
_cell.angle_gamma   90.00
#
_symmetry.space_group_name_H-M   'P 1'
#
loop_
_entity.id
_entity.type
_entity.pdbx_description
1 polymer ?
#
loop_
_entity_poly.entity_id
_entity_poly.type
_entity_poly.pdbx_seq_one_letter_code
_entity_poly.pdbx_strand_id
1 'polypeptide(L)'
;MGVNEKDNKSNIDIVSNTSCTTICLAPLIKVINDRFRIIEGLMTTIRSITATRKTVDRPSSKDWRGGRAASFNIISSSTGATKVP
;
A
#
# COMPACT_ATOMS: atom_id res chain seq x y z
N MET A 1 -5.50 -12.55 -0.59
CA MET A 1 -6.74 -13.35 -0.62
C MET A 1 -7.61 -12.90 -1.77
N GLY A 2 -8.18 -13.84 -2.52
CA GLY A 2 -8.93 -13.60 -3.76
C GLY A 2 -8.07 -13.32 -4.99
N VAL A 3 -6.74 -13.51 -4.92
CA VAL A 3 -5.80 -13.13 -5.99
C VAL A 3 -4.84 -14.27 -6.32
N ASN A 4 -4.06 -14.71 -5.33
CA ASN A 4 -2.95 -15.68 -5.45
C ASN A 4 -2.81 -16.61 -4.23
N GLU A 5 -3.80 -16.67 -3.35
CA GLU A 5 -3.77 -17.53 -2.15
C GLU A 5 -3.66 -19.02 -2.48
N LYS A 6 -4.07 -19.43 -3.68
CA LYS A 6 -3.97 -20.82 -4.16
C LYS A 6 -2.54 -21.23 -4.49
N ASP A 7 -1.65 -20.25 -4.69
CA ASP A 7 -0.23 -20.49 -4.98
C ASP A 7 0.58 -20.74 -3.70
N ASN A 8 -0.05 -20.62 -2.53
CA ASN A 8 0.57 -20.94 -1.26
C ASN A 8 0.86 -22.44 -1.18
N LYS A 9 2.14 -22.80 -1.29
CA LYS A 9 2.60 -24.17 -1.09
C LYS A 9 2.68 -24.48 0.40
N SER A 10 2.34 -25.70 0.78
CA SER A 10 2.38 -26.18 2.18
C SER A 10 3.78 -26.22 2.79
N ASN A 11 4.83 -26.07 1.97
CA ASN A 11 6.23 -26.07 2.39
C ASN A 11 6.82 -24.64 2.53
N ILE A 12 5.96 -23.62 2.71
CA ILE A 12 6.37 -22.23 2.94
C ILE A 12 6.07 -21.88 4.40
N ASP A 13 7.11 -21.80 5.22
CA ASP A 13 6.98 -21.54 6.66
C ASP A 13 6.76 -20.05 6.99
N ILE A 14 7.15 -19.15 6.09
CA ILE A 14 7.08 -17.70 6.30
C ILE A 14 6.33 -17.04 5.15
N VAL A 15 5.21 -16.40 5.48
CA VAL A 15 4.34 -15.70 4.52
C VAL A 15 4.11 -14.26 4.95
N SER A 16 3.96 -13.35 3.98
CA SER A 16 3.56 -11.96 4.21
C SER A 16 2.19 -11.72 3.60
N ASN A 17 1.28 -11.15 4.38
CA ASN A 17 -0.05 -10.80 3.89
C ASN A 17 -0.07 -9.45 3.14
N THR A 18 1.09 -8.94 2.71
CA THR A 18 1.24 -7.67 2.01
C THR A 18 0.67 -6.47 2.78
N SER A 19 0.51 -5.32 2.11
CA SER A 19 -0.03 -4.10 2.73
C SER A 19 -1.54 -3.99 2.55
N CYS A 20 -2.22 -3.27 3.43
CA CYS A 20 -3.65 -2.97 3.28
C CYS A 20 -4.00 -2.27 1.96
N THR A 21 -3.10 -1.45 1.41
CA THR A 21 -3.32 -0.81 0.09
C THR A 21 -3.20 -1.84 -1.04
N THR A 22 -2.24 -2.77 -0.96
CA THR A 22 -2.10 -3.87 -1.93
C THR A 22 -3.31 -4.80 -1.91
N ILE A 23 -3.80 -5.16 -0.73
CA ILE A 23 -5.01 -5.97 -0.56
C ILE A 23 -6.23 -5.29 -1.18
N CYS A 24 -6.34 -3.96 -1.05
CA CYS A 24 -7.44 -3.20 -1.65
C CYS A 24 -7.34 -3.14 -3.19
N LEU A 25 -6.13 -2.95 -3.71
CA LEU A 25 -5.91 -2.71 -5.14
C LEU A 25 -5.87 -4.01 -5.98
N ALA A 26 -5.23 -5.07 -5.48
CA ALA A 26 -4.93 -6.27 -6.24
C ALA A 26 -6.16 -7.01 -6.81
N PRO A 27 -7.28 -7.18 -6.07
CA PRO A 27 -8.47 -7.81 -6.61
C PRO A 27 -9.10 -7.01 -7.76
N LEU A 28 -9.07 -5.68 -7.65
CA LEU A 28 -9.61 -4.78 -8.67
C LEU A 28 -8.75 -4.82 -9.94
N ILE A 29 -7.42 -4.77 -9.77
CA ILE A 29 -6.48 -4.92 -10.89
C ILE A 29 -6.68 -6.26 -11.58
N LYS A 30 -6.79 -7.36 -10.83
CA LYS A 30 -6.99 -8.71 -11.40
C LYS A 30 -8.21 -8.76 -12.32
N VAL A 31 -9.37 -8.29 -11.83
CA VAL A 31 -10.62 -8.31 -12.63
C VAL A 31 -10.50 -7.47 -13.91
N ILE A 32 -9.92 -6.28 -13.81
CA ILE A 32 -9.77 -5.38 -14.97
C ILE A 32 -8.74 -5.95 -15.95
N ASN A 33 -7.61 -6.45 -15.45
CA ASN A 33 -6.54 -6.98 -16.28
C ASN A 33 -6.97 -8.25 -17.04
N ASP A 34 -7.70 -9.15 -16.39
CA ASP A 34 -8.20 -10.38 -17.01
C ASP A 34 -9.20 -10.11 -18.15
N ARG A 35 -9.90 -8.97 -18.11
CA ARG A 35 -10.93 -8.58 -19.10
C ARG A 35 -10.40 -7.66 -20.19
N PHE A 36 -9.61 -6.67 -19.81
CA PHE A 36 -9.26 -5.53 -20.66
C PHE A 36 -7.77 -5.38 -20.91
N ARG A 37 -6.93 -6.16 -20.22
CA ARG A 37 -5.46 -6.11 -20.27
C ARG A 37 -4.88 -4.72 -20.02
N ILE A 38 -4.36 -4.51 -18.81
CA ILE A 38 -3.77 -3.22 -18.42
C ILE A 38 -2.35 -3.13 -18.98
N ILE A 39 -2.06 -2.06 -19.72
CA ILE A 39 -0.71 -1.78 -20.25
C ILE A 39 0.12 -1.04 -19.20
N GLU A 40 -0.47 -0.02 -18.57
CA GLU A 40 0.13 0.78 -17.51
C GLU A 40 -0.95 1.36 -16.59
N GLY A 41 -0.58 1.75 -15.37
CA GLY A 41 -1.50 2.32 -14.39
C GLY A 41 -0.80 3.12 -13.31
N LEU A 42 -1.41 4.24 -12.93
CA LEU A 42 -0.98 5.09 -11.81
C LEU A 42 -2.06 5.07 -10.73
N MET A 43 -1.65 4.92 -9.46
CA MET A 43 -2.55 4.89 -8.32
C MET A 43 -2.19 6.01 -7.34
N THR A 44 -3.21 6.68 -6.82
CA THR A 44 -3.11 7.48 -5.60
C THR A 44 -4.05 6.91 -4.56
N THR A 45 -3.61 6.83 -3.30
CA THR A 45 -4.45 6.40 -2.18
C THR A 45 -4.57 7.55 -1.18
N ILE A 46 -5.80 7.87 -0.79
CA ILE A 46 -6.06 8.73 0.35
C ILE A 46 -6.11 7.83 1.57
N ARG A 47 -5.19 8.05 2.51
CA ARG A 47 -4.96 7.14 3.63
C ARG A 47 -5.15 7.87 4.95
N SER A 48 -5.88 7.23 5.86
CA SER A 48 -6.03 7.71 7.24
C SER A 48 -4.70 7.74 8.00
N ILE A 49 -4.64 8.57 9.04
CA ILE A 49 -3.46 8.73 9.89
C ILE A 49 -3.12 7.37 10.54
N THR A 50 -1.83 7.03 10.54
CA THR A 50 -1.28 5.82 11.17
C THR A 50 -0.33 6.17 12.32
N ALA A 51 -0.03 5.20 13.18
CA ALA A 51 0.81 5.38 14.37
C ALA A 51 2.23 5.91 14.11
N THR A 52 2.76 5.76 12.88
CA THR A 52 4.07 6.30 12.48
C THR A 52 4.08 7.82 12.34
N ARG A 53 2.90 8.45 12.17
CA ARG A 53 2.75 9.91 12.04
C ARG A 53 2.86 10.60 13.39
N LYS A 54 3.15 11.90 13.37
CA LYS A 54 3.40 12.70 14.59
C LYS A 54 2.21 13.61 14.89
N THR A 55 1.84 13.72 16.16
CA THR A 55 0.72 14.59 16.59
C THR A 55 1.05 16.08 16.37
N VAL A 56 2.31 16.45 16.62
CA VAL A 56 2.90 17.76 16.35
C VAL A 56 4.18 17.59 15.53
N ASP A 57 4.68 18.69 14.95
CA ASP A 57 5.93 18.67 14.18
C ASP A 57 7.08 18.09 15.03
N ARG A 58 7.64 16.96 14.60
CA ARG A 58 8.70 16.24 15.32
C ARG A 58 9.71 15.63 14.34
N PRO A 59 10.99 15.47 14.72
CA PRO A 59 11.97 14.81 13.87
C PRO A 59 11.50 13.43 13.37
N SER A 60 11.63 13.24 12.06
CA SER A 60 11.42 11.98 11.37
C SER A 60 12.53 11.84 10.32
N SER A 61 13.64 11.20 10.71
CA SER A 61 14.88 11.19 9.94
C SER A 61 14.74 10.52 8.57
N LYS A 62 13.89 9.50 8.47
CA LYS A 62 13.67 8.73 7.23
C LYS A 62 12.52 9.26 6.36
N ASP A 63 11.60 10.04 6.93
CA ASP A 63 10.46 10.62 6.22
C ASP A 63 10.17 12.02 6.78
N TRP A 64 10.81 13.04 6.20
CA TRP A 64 10.72 14.41 6.69
C TRP A 64 9.29 14.96 6.60
N ARG A 65 8.56 14.61 5.53
CA ARG A 65 7.15 15.02 5.37
C ARG A 65 6.28 14.34 6.43
N GLY A 66 6.58 13.09 6.76
CA GLY A 66 5.90 12.36 7.82
C GLY A 66 6.14 12.83 9.25
N GLY A 67 7.15 13.67 9.46
CA GLY A 67 7.39 14.33 10.74
C GLY A 67 6.44 15.49 11.04
N ARG A 68 5.67 15.96 10.05
CA ARG A 68 4.72 17.07 10.22
C ARG A 68 3.49 16.64 11.01
N ALA A 69 2.85 17.60 11.66
CA ALA A 69 1.65 17.40 12.47
C ALA A 69 0.52 16.78 11.64
N ALA A 70 0.16 15.54 11.96
CA ALA A 70 -0.66 14.68 11.10
C ALA A 70 -2.09 15.17 10.92
N SER A 71 -2.69 15.75 11.97
CA SER A 71 -4.10 16.16 11.97
C SER A 71 -4.36 17.49 11.25
N PHE A 72 -3.31 18.21 10.87
CA PHE A 72 -3.42 19.57 10.31
C PHE A 72 -2.85 19.67 8.89
N ASN A 73 -2.37 18.56 8.30
CA ASN A 73 -1.66 18.58 7.04
C ASN A 73 -2.12 17.48 6.09
N ILE A 74 -2.14 17.79 4.79
CA ILE A 74 -2.10 16.78 3.73
C ILE A 74 -0.63 16.39 3.53
N ILE A 75 -0.28 15.15 3.87
CA ILE A 75 1.11 14.66 3.86
C ILE A 75 1.31 13.72 2.67
N SER A 76 2.04 14.16 1.66
CA SER A 76 2.44 13.29 0.55
C SER A 76 3.42 12.22 1.03
N SER A 77 3.16 10.97 0.66
CA SER A 77 3.97 9.81 1.03
C SER A 77 4.22 8.93 -0.18
N SER A 78 5.38 8.28 -0.23
CA SER A 78 5.61 7.19 -1.17
C SER A 78 4.94 5.91 -0.68
N THR A 79 4.58 5.02 -1.61
CA THR A 79 4.05 3.68 -1.32
C THR A 79 4.53 2.69 -2.38
N GLY A 80 4.86 1.47 -1.96
CA GLY A 80 5.21 0.36 -2.83
C GLY A 80 4.01 -0.47 -3.28
N ALA A 81 2.79 -0.11 -2.88
CA ALA A 81 1.61 -0.95 -3.08
C ALA A 81 1.25 -1.22 -4.55
N THR A 82 1.71 -0.37 -5.48
CA THR A 82 1.53 -0.52 -6.93
C THR A 82 2.66 -1.25 -7.65
N LYS A 83 3.79 -1.50 -6.98
CA LYS A 83 4.96 -2.16 -7.58
C LYS A 83 4.93 -3.69 -7.42
N VAL A 84 3.87 -4.23 -6.84
CA VAL A 84 3.75 -5.67 -6.55
C VAL A 84 3.03 -6.32 -7.75
N PRO A 85 3.63 -7.33 -8.38
CA PRO A 85 3.02 -8.06 -9.50
C PRO A 85 1.85 -8.93 -9.05
#